data_AF-A0A2V2W2T7-F1
#
_entry.id   AF-A0A2V2W2T7-F1
#
_cell.length_a   1.000
_cell.length_b   1.000
_cell.length_c   1.000
_cell.angle_alpha   90.00
_cell.angle_beta   90.00
_cell.angle_gamma   90.00
#
_symmetry.space_group_name_H-M   'P 1'
#
loop_
_entity.id
_entity.type
_entity.pdbx_description
1 polymer ?
#
loop_
_entity_poly.entity_id
_entity_poly.type
_entity_poly.pdbx_seq_one_letter_code
_entity_poly.pdbx_strand_id
1 'polypeptide(L)'
;MVLKRLLWVWTPHPHQYAYRSMRTTKMQLAHLIHEVEHNRNHYFQVSLPKKSGIGNQLHYRPHRTLLVLVDFSKAFDSIDHRVLSLLLANIPGVNCRRWLRNFLFGRYAKTRVGHRNSDRRPMLRGVPQGSVLGPYLFSLYVHPLLNLLNSFAGVTADMYADDLSIIVKGHSREDAIPTANMVLQKLHAWSQENGLAINPSKCEAAWFTLSTHTESDYDREGRWPLVVAGCQIPVMTMGHRELRSFSAWISIHD
;
A
#
# COMPACT_ATOMS: atom_id res chain seq x y z
N MET A 1 -19.87 -3.91 22.66
CA MET A 1 -19.78 -5.37 22.95
C MET A 1 -19.20 -6.17 21.77
N VAL A 2 -19.69 -5.98 20.53
CA VAL A 2 -19.22 -6.75 19.35
C VAL A 2 -17.75 -6.49 18.98
N LEU A 3 -17.31 -5.24 18.91
CA LEU A 3 -15.90 -4.91 18.62
C LEU A 3 -14.93 -5.60 19.59
N LYS A 4 -15.22 -5.54 20.89
CA LYS A 4 -14.40 -6.18 21.94
C LYS A 4 -14.30 -7.71 21.72
N ARG A 5 -15.40 -8.36 21.32
CA ARG A 5 -15.38 -9.80 21.00
C ARG A 5 -14.61 -10.10 19.72
N LEU A 6 -14.77 -9.28 18.68
CA LEU A 6 -14.02 -9.42 17.43
C LEU A 6 -12.51 -9.27 17.66
N LEU A 7 -12.09 -8.29 18.46
CA LEU A 7 -10.67 -8.09 18.79
C LEU A 7 -10.11 -9.13 19.76
N TRP A 8 -10.97 -9.92 20.43
CA TRP A 8 -10.53 -11.00 21.33
C TRP A 8 -10.12 -12.27 20.57
N VAL A 9 -10.67 -12.46 19.38
CA VAL A 9 -10.53 -13.66 18.54
C VAL A 9 -9.83 -13.39 17.21
N TRP A 10 -9.63 -12.12 16.87
CA TRP A 10 -8.92 -11.69 15.67
C TRP A 10 -8.02 -10.49 15.98
N THR A 11 -6.79 -10.58 15.49
CA THR A 11 -5.78 -9.55 15.65
C THR A 11 -5.52 -8.88 14.29
N PRO A 12 -5.62 -7.54 14.19
CA PRO A 12 -5.23 -6.82 12.98
C PRO A 12 -3.79 -7.09 12.57
N HIS A 13 -3.53 -7.09 11.26
CA HIS A 13 -2.22 -7.37 10.69
C HIS A 13 -1.13 -6.45 11.29
N PRO A 14 0.11 -6.93 11.54
CA PRO A 14 1.17 -6.11 12.12
C PRO A 14 1.55 -4.92 11.25
N HIS A 15 1.43 -5.02 9.92
CA HIS A 15 1.65 -3.93 8.96
C HIS A 15 0.42 -3.03 8.73
N GLN A 16 -0.58 -3.10 9.63
CA GLN A 16 -1.72 -2.19 9.62
C GLN A 16 -1.70 -1.28 10.84
N TYR A 17 -1.62 0.03 10.60
CA TYR A 17 -1.33 1.03 11.64
C TYR A 17 -2.55 1.81 12.09
N ALA A 18 -3.49 2.12 11.19
CA ALA A 18 -4.65 2.93 11.55
C ALA A 18 -5.62 2.26 12.54
N TYR A 19 -6.37 3.09 13.26
CA TYR A 19 -7.48 2.71 14.14
C TYR A 19 -7.12 1.71 15.26
N ARG A 20 -5.84 1.68 15.64
CA ARG A 20 -5.31 0.87 16.74
C ARG A 20 -4.88 1.75 17.90
N SER A 21 -5.12 1.26 19.12
CA SER A 21 -4.58 1.90 20.32
C SER A 21 -3.05 1.97 20.19
N MET A 22 -2.48 3.14 20.48
CA MET A 22 -1.04 3.41 20.42
C MET A 22 -0.41 3.28 19.01
N ARG A 23 -1.18 3.43 17.92
CA ARG A 23 -0.63 3.56 16.57
C ARG A 23 -1.12 4.83 15.88
N THR A 24 -0.20 5.62 15.37
CA THR A 24 -0.47 6.94 14.75
C THR A 24 0.11 7.00 13.35
N THR A 25 -0.31 7.98 12.53
CA THR A 25 0.30 8.26 11.22
C THR A 25 1.82 8.43 11.35
N LYS A 26 2.27 9.08 12.44
CA LYS A 26 3.69 9.22 12.76
C LYS A 26 4.42 7.89 12.88
N MET A 27 3.76 6.82 13.33
CA MET A 27 4.40 5.51 13.44
C MET A 27 4.55 4.80 12.10
N GLN A 28 3.57 4.94 11.19
CA GLN A 28 3.72 4.45 9.82
C GLN A 28 4.83 5.23 9.13
N LEU A 29 4.82 6.56 9.21
CA LEU A 29 5.89 7.41 8.69
C LEU A 29 7.26 7.03 9.26
N ALA A 30 7.36 6.84 10.57
CA ALA A 30 8.59 6.42 11.21
C ALA A 30 9.04 5.03 10.72
N HIS A 31 8.10 4.11 10.48
CA HIS A 31 8.41 2.79 9.92
C HIS A 31 8.92 2.89 8.47
N LEU A 32 8.24 3.67 7.63
CA LEU A 32 8.68 3.92 6.24
C LEU A 32 10.07 4.56 6.21
N ILE A 33 10.32 5.58 7.04
CA ILE A 33 11.63 6.22 7.18
C ILE A 33 12.66 5.20 7.66
N HIS A 34 12.32 4.40 8.67
CA HIS A 34 13.20 3.39 9.22
C HIS A 34 13.60 2.36 8.17
N GLU A 35 12.64 1.85 7.39
CA GLU A 35 12.91 0.89 6.31
C GLU A 35 13.81 1.49 5.22
N VAL A 36 13.55 2.73 4.80
CA VAL A 36 14.39 3.42 3.82
C VAL A 36 15.82 3.60 4.34
N GLU A 37 15.98 4.07 5.58
CA GLU A 37 17.30 4.25 6.21
C GLU A 37 17.99 2.92 6.53
N HIS A 38 17.25 1.88 6.92
CA HIS A 38 17.78 0.55 7.17
C HIS A 38 18.37 -0.05 5.89
N ASN A 39 17.60 -0.01 4.80
CA ASN A 39 18.05 -0.48 3.49
C ASN A 39 19.28 0.30 3.00
N ARG A 40 19.30 1.60 3.24
CA ARG A 40 20.45 2.46 2.92
C ARG A 40 21.74 2.08 3.66
N ASN A 41 21.63 1.55 4.87
CA ASN A 41 22.78 1.11 5.67
C ASN A 41 23.21 -0.33 5.36
N HIS A 42 22.49 -1.03 4.48
CA HIS A 42 22.86 -2.35 3.98
C HIS A 42 23.67 -2.18 2.68
N TYR A 43 24.88 -2.74 2.62
CA TYR A 43 25.77 -2.61 1.46
C TYR A 43 25.92 -3.93 0.71
N PHE A 44 26.05 -3.83 -0.61
CA PHE A 44 26.40 -4.93 -1.50
C PHE A 44 27.68 -4.61 -2.28
N GLN A 45 28.35 -5.66 -2.74
CA GLN A 45 29.56 -5.54 -3.54
C GLN A 45 29.22 -5.45 -5.02
N VAL A 46 29.88 -4.53 -5.74
CA VAL A 46 29.79 -4.40 -7.19
C VAL A 46 31.20 -4.27 -7.79
N SER A 47 31.44 -4.98 -8.88
CA SER A 47 32.68 -4.91 -9.64
C SER A 47 32.50 -3.91 -10.78
N LEU A 48 33.24 -2.80 -10.77
CA LEU A 48 33.13 -1.74 -11.79
C LEU A 48 34.47 -1.58 -12.53
N PRO A 49 34.45 -1.21 -13.82
CA PRO A 49 35.66 -0.91 -14.56
C PRO A 49 36.47 0.21 -13.89
N LYS A 50 37.79 0.06 -13.79
CA LYS A 50 38.66 1.15 -13.33
C LYS A 50 38.64 2.30 -14.32
N LYS A 51 38.80 3.54 -13.84
CA LYS A 51 38.99 4.73 -14.70
C LYS A 51 40.18 4.60 -15.66
N SER A 52 41.16 3.76 -15.33
CA SER A 52 42.31 3.43 -16.19
C SER A 52 41.93 2.56 -17.41
N GLY A 53 40.70 2.05 -17.50
CA GLY A 53 40.23 1.16 -18.57
C GLY A 53 40.74 -0.28 -18.49
N ILE A 54 41.65 -0.58 -17.54
CA ILE A 54 42.26 -1.91 -17.39
C ILE A 54 41.86 -2.52 -16.05
N GLY A 55 41.10 -3.61 -16.13
CA GLY A 55 40.63 -4.37 -14.97
C GLY A 55 39.47 -3.72 -14.21
N ASN A 56 38.93 -4.48 -13.26
CA ASN A 56 37.83 -4.03 -12.42
C ASN A 56 38.32 -3.67 -11.01
N GLN A 57 37.56 -2.83 -10.34
CA GLN A 57 37.72 -2.51 -8.92
C GLN A 57 36.43 -2.86 -8.18
N LEU A 58 36.59 -3.42 -6.98
CA LEU A 58 35.49 -3.70 -6.09
C LEU A 58 35.02 -2.41 -5.43
N HIS A 59 33.72 -2.14 -5.51
CA HIS A 59 33.05 -1.05 -4.82
C HIS A 59 31.96 -1.61 -3.93
N TYR A 60 31.73 -0.95 -2.80
CA TYR A 60 30.57 -1.21 -1.96
C TYR A 60 29.54 -0.14 -2.25
N ARG A 61 28.32 -0.56 -2.57
CA ARG A 61 27.19 0.34 -2.79
C ARG A 61 26.06 0.03 -1.80
N PRO A 62 25.37 1.05 -1.29
CA PRO A 62 24.21 0.87 -0.44
C PRO A 62 23.04 0.33 -1.28
N HIS A 63 22.16 -0.47 -0.68
CA HIS A 63 20.87 -0.74 -1.28
C HIS A 63 20.06 0.56 -1.40
N ARG A 64 19.15 0.55 -2.37
CA ARG A 64 18.23 1.64 -2.67
C ARG A 64 16.81 1.14 -2.49
N THR A 65 15.90 2.09 -2.41
CA THR A 65 14.51 1.81 -2.06
C THR A 65 13.58 2.47 -3.05
N LEU A 66 12.68 1.70 -3.63
CA LEU A 66 11.51 2.21 -4.33
C LEU A 66 10.32 2.20 -3.35
N LEU A 67 9.72 3.35 -3.13
CA LEU A 67 8.43 3.47 -2.46
C LEU A 67 7.35 3.66 -3.52
N VAL A 68 6.26 2.92 -3.41
CA VAL A 68 5.05 3.09 -4.21
C VAL A 68 3.89 3.35 -3.27
N LEU A 69 3.23 4.50 -3.43
CA LEU A 69 2.00 4.86 -2.73
C LEU A 69 0.84 4.52 -3.65
N VAL A 70 -0.09 3.71 -3.16
CA VAL A 70 -1.26 3.23 -3.90
C VAL A 70 -2.52 3.77 -3.25
N ASP A 71 -3.31 4.50 -4.05
CA ASP A 71 -4.64 5.00 -3.68
C ASP A 71 -5.73 4.05 -4.19
N PHE A 72 -6.69 3.72 -3.33
CA PHE A 72 -7.88 2.97 -3.71
C PHE A 72 -9.08 3.91 -3.90
N SER A 73 -9.82 3.71 -4.99
CA SER A 73 -11.04 4.46 -5.28
C SER A 73 -12.15 4.10 -4.28
N LYS A 74 -12.51 5.06 -3.41
CA LYS A 74 -13.64 4.93 -2.46
C LYS A 74 -13.55 3.64 -1.64
N ALA A 75 -12.43 3.41 -0.99
CA ALA A 75 -12.08 2.14 -0.37
C ALA A 75 -13.17 1.60 0.59
N PHE A 76 -13.63 2.44 1.53
CA PHE A 76 -14.67 2.08 2.48
C PHE A 76 -16.04 1.83 1.86
N ASP A 77 -16.36 2.48 0.73
CA ASP A 77 -17.62 2.29 0.02
C ASP A 77 -17.57 1.05 -0.91
N SER A 78 -16.37 0.54 -1.18
CA SER A 78 -16.13 -0.54 -2.14
C SER A 78 -16.12 -1.95 -1.53
N ILE A 79 -16.04 -2.06 -0.20
CA ILE A 79 -16.05 -3.35 0.54
C ILE A 79 -17.22 -4.23 0.10
N ASP A 80 -16.98 -5.37 -0.54
CA ASP A 80 -18.03 -6.30 -0.93
C ASP A 80 -18.55 -7.08 0.29
N HIS A 81 -19.86 -7.02 0.54
CA HIS A 81 -20.47 -7.65 1.71
C HIS A 81 -20.34 -9.18 1.71
N ARG A 82 -20.24 -9.81 0.53
CA ARG A 82 -20.08 -11.26 0.40
C ARG A 82 -18.68 -11.69 0.82
N VAL A 83 -17.66 -10.99 0.31
CA VAL A 83 -16.26 -11.22 0.67
C VAL A 83 -16.05 -10.98 2.16
N LEU A 84 -16.54 -9.86 2.70
CA LEU A 84 -16.44 -9.56 4.12
C LEU A 84 -17.15 -10.63 4.99
N SER A 85 -18.32 -11.12 4.56
CA SER A 85 -19.02 -12.19 5.27
C SER A 85 -18.26 -13.51 5.25
N LEU A 86 -17.53 -13.83 4.17
CA LEU A 86 -16.69 -15.02 4.08
C LEU A 86 -15.47 -14.91 4.99
N LEU A 87 -14.81 -13.74 5.02
CA LEU A 87 -13.67 -13.51 5.90
C LEU A 87 -14.06 -13.67 7.38
N LEU A 88 -15.19 -13.09 7.79
CA LEU A 88 -15.71 -13.24 9.16
C LEU A 88 -16.13 -14.67 9.49
N ALA A 89 -16.63 -15.41 8.50
CA ALA A 89 -17.00 -16.81 8.64
C ALA A 89 -15.79 -17.71 8.94
N ASN A 90 -14.60 -17.30 8.50
CA ASN A 90 -13.36 -18.06 8.68
C ASN A 90 -12.64 -17.74 10.00
N ILE A 91 -13.13 -16.79 10.81
CA ILE A 91 -12.57 -16.49 12.13
C ILE A 91 -13.14 -17.48 13.16
N PRO A 92 -12.31 -18.34 13.78
CA PRO A 92 -12.78 -19.30 14.77
C PRO A 92 -13.43 -18.61 15.97
N GLY A 93 -14.49 -19.22 16.52
CA GLY A 93 -15.16 -18.71 17.73
C GLY A 93 -16.08 -17.50 17.52
N VAL A 94 -16.25 -17.02 16.28
CA VAL A 94 -17.09 -15.86 15.96
C VAL A 94 -18.36 -16.27 15.22
N ASN A 95 -19.50 -16.25 15.90
CA ASN A 95 -20.81 -16.28 15.23
C ASN A 95 -21.42 -14.87 15.12
N CYS A 96 -20.70 -13.95 14.47
CA CYS A 96 -21.17 -12.58 14.23
C CYS A 96 -21.92 -12.42 12.90
N ARG A 97 -22.17 -13.50 12.14
CA ARG A 97 -22.82 -13.44 10.82
C ARG A 97 -24.17 -12.73 10.85
N ARG A 98 -25.03 -13.07 11.84
CA ARG A 98 -26.35 -12.43 12.02
C ARG A 98 -26.22 -10.93 12.34
N TRP A 99 -25.26 -10.57 13.19
CA TRP A 99 -25.02 -9.17 13.53
C TRP A 99 -24.49 -8.39 12.33
N LEU A 100 -23.50 -8.92 11.61
CA LEU A 100 -22.93 -8.28 10.42
C LEU A 100 -24.00 -8.08 9.35
N ARG A 101 -24.81 -9.11 9.10
CA ARG A 101 -25.96 -8.99 8.21
C ARG A 101 -26.84 -7.83 8.65
N ASN A 102 -27.24 -7.76 9.92
CA ASN A 102 -28.07 -6.65 10.40
C ASN A 102 -27.37 -5.29 10.32
N PHE A 103 -26.04 -5.23 10.43
CA PHE A 103 -25.25 -4.00 10.33
C PHE A 103 -25.13 -3.49 8.89
N LEU A 104 -25.06 -4.39 7.90
CA LEU A 104 -24.85 -4.05 6.49
C LEU A 104 -26.15 -4.03 5.66
N PHE A 105 -27.12 -4.88 6.02
CA PHE A 105 -28.38 -5.12 5.29
C PHE A 105 -29.40 -4.00 5.50
N GLY A 106 -30.36 -3.91 4.58
CA GLY A 106 -31.48 -2.95 4.66
C GLY A 106 -31.10 -1.51 4.35
N ARG A 107 -29.87 -1.28 3.86
CA ARG A 107 -29.39 0.04 3.44
C ARG A 107 -29.69 0.25 1.96
N TYR A 108 -30.14 1.45 1.63
CA TYR A 108 -30.47 1.86 0.27
C TYR A 108 -29.89 3.23 -0.01
N ALA A 109 -29.37 3.41 -1.22
CA ALA A 109 -28.93 4.71 -1.75
C ALA A 109 -29.90 5.19 -2.83
N LYS A 110 -30.00 6.51 -2.97
CA LYS A 110 -30.63 7.19 -4.11
C LYS A 110 -29.85 8.45 -4.43
N THR A 111 -29.87 8.86 -5.69
CA THR A 111 -29.23 10.10 -6.14
C THR A 111 -30.28 11.18 -6.29
N ARG A 112 -29.96 12.42 -5.89
CA ARG A 112 -30.82 13.59 -6.10
C ARG A 112 -30.14 14.53 -7.10
N VAL A 113 -30.86 14.94 -8.14
CA VAL A 113 -30.42 15.96 -9.11
C VAL A 113 -31.48 17.05 -9.14
N GLY A 114 -31.13 18.25 -8.67
CA GLY A 114 -32.09 19.35 -8.46
C GLY A 114 -33.21 18.96 -7.50
N HIS A 115 -34.44 18.94 -8.00
CA HIS A 115 -35.63 18.54 -7.24
C HIS A 115 -36.09 17.10 -7.49
N ARG A 116 -35.40 16.34 -8.34
CA ARG A 116 -35.75 14.96 -8.68
C ARG A 116 -34.87 13.96 -7.93
N ASN A 117 -35.47 12.85 -7.52
CA ASN A 117 -34.80 11.73 -6.87
C ASN A 117 -34.81 10.52 -7.80
N SER A 118 -33.75 9.73 -7.80
CA SER A 118 -33.74 8.39 -8.42
C SER A 118 -34.51 7.39 -7.56
N ASP A 119 -34.77 6.22 -8.14
CA ASP A 119 -35.21 5.05 -7.39
C ASP A 119 -34.20 4.67 -6.32
N ARG A 120 -34.72 4.06 -5.24
CA ARG A 120 -33.90 3.50 -4.17
C ARG A 120 -33.24 2.22 -4.67
N ARG A 121 -31.92 2.13 -4.55
CA ARG A 121 -31.14 0.93 -4.87
C ARG A 121 -30.50 0.35 -3.60
N PRO A 122 -30.52 -0.98 -3.39
CA PRO A 122 -29.88 -1.57 -2.23
C PRO A 122 -28.36 -1.36 -2.26
N MET A 123 -27.77 -1.05 -1.11
CA MET A 123 -26.32 -0.92 -0.96
C MET A 123 -25.71 -2.30 -0.69
N LEU A 124 -25.15 -2.91 -1.73
CA LEU A 124 -24.50 -4.24 -1.65
C LEU A 124 -23.00 -4.16 -1.31
N ARG A 125 -22.46 -2.93 -1.23
CA ARG A 125 -21.05 -2.65 -0.94
C ARG A 125 -20.92 -1.55 0.11
N GLY A 126 -19.75 -1.52 0.70
CA GLY A 126 -19.28 -0.50 1.62
C GLY A 126 -19.77 -0.67 3.05
N VAL A 127 -19.12 0.01 3.98
CA VAL A 127 -19.52 0.07 5.40
C VAL A 127 -20.14 1.43 5.73
N PRO A 128 -20.99 1.55 6.76
CA PRO A 128 -21.48 2.86 7.19
C PRO A 128 -20.33 3.77 7.62
N GLN A 129 -20.19 4.92 6.96
CA GLN A 129 -19.23 5.96 7.35
C GLN A 129 -19.56 6.50 8.75
N GLY A 130 -18.53 6.85 9.53
CA GLY A 130 -18.68 7.26 10.93
C GLY A 130 -19.02 6.13 11.90
N SER A 131 -19.10 4.88 11.44
CA SER A 131 -19.27 3.74 12.33
C SER A 131 -17.96 3.37 13.02
N VAL A 132 -18.05 3.02 14.31
CA VAL A 132 -16.89 2.53 15.09
C VAL A 132 -16.31 1.23 14.50
N LEU A 133 -17.14 0.43 13.82
CA LEU A 133 -16.75 -0.88 13.28
C LEU A 133 -16.25 -0.84 11.85
N GLY A 134 -16.62 0.18 11.06
CA GLY A 134 -16.21 0.32 9.66
C GLY A 134 -14.69 0.18 9.46
N PRO A 135 -13.87 0.90 10.23
CA PRO A 135 -12.41 0.77 10.19
C PRO A 135 -11.89 -0.66 10.40
N TYR A 136 -12.39 -1.37 11.42
CA TYR A 136 -11.95 -2.73 11.72
C TYR A 136 -12.43 -3.74 10.67
N LEU A 137 -13.61 -3.52 10.09
CA LEU A 137 -14.09 -4.35 8.98
C LEU A 137 -13.24 -4.15 7.73
N PHE A 138 -12.81 -2.91 7.44
CA PHE A 138 -11.83 -2.64 6.38
C PHE A 138 -10.50 -3.32 6.68
N SER A 139 -10.01 -3.23 7.93
CA SER A 139 -8.79 -3.93 8.36
C SER A 139 -8.84 -5.44 8.16
N LEU A 140 -9.97 -6.06 8.50
CA LEU A 140 -10.18 -7.47 8.23
C LEU A 140 -10.20 -7.76 6.72
N TYR A 141 -10.82 -6.89 5.94
CA TYR A 141 -10.96 -7.02 4.49
C TYR A 141 -9.62 -7.06 3.75
N VAL A 142 -8.69 -6.17 4.13
CA VAL A 142 -7.37 -6.05 3.49
C VAL A 142 -6.30 -6.95 4.13
N HIS A 143 -6.63 -7.67 5.21
CA HIS A 143 -5.70 -8.57 5.87
C HIS A 143 -5.08 -9.62 4.90
N PRO A 144 -5.85 -10.31 4.04
CA PRO A 144 -5.28 -11.25 3.08
C PRO A 144 -4.38 -10.58 2.03
N LEU A 145 -4.68 -9.33 1.66
CA LEU A 145 -3.84 -8.55 0.74
C LEU A 145 -2.46 -8.29 1.36
N LEU A 146 -2.41 -7.85 2.62
CA LEU A 146 -1.15 -7.62 3.30
C LEU A 146 -0.30 -8.89 3.44
N ASN A 147 -0.93 -10.04 3.71
CA ASN A 147 -0.23 -11.33 3.71
C ASN A 147 0.35 -11.67 2.33
N LEU A 148 -0.41 -11.43 1.25
CA LEU A 148 0.06 -11.66 -0.12
C LEU A 148 1.26 -10.77 -0.44
N LEU A 149 1.17 -9.46 -0.19
CA LEU A 149 2.22 -8.51 -0.57
C LEU A 149 3.50 -8.70 0.26
N ASN A 150 3.38 -8.98 1.56
CA ASN A 150 4.53 -9.23 2.43
C ASN A 150 5.13 -10.65 2.29
N SER A 151 4.60 -11.48 1.38
CA SER A 151 5.19 -12.80 1.07
C SER A 151 6.36 -12.72 0.08
N PHE A 152 6.53 -11.59 -0.61
CA PHE A 152 7.60 -11.39 -1.58
C PHE A 152 8.90 -10.93 -0.89
N ALA A 153 10.02 -11.57 -1.22
CA ALA A 153 11.31 -11.21 -0.65
C ALA A 153 11.74 -9.80 -1.09
N GLY A 154 12.25 -9.01 -0.15
CA GLY A 154 12.67 -7.62 -0.40
C GLY A 154 11.51 -6.64 -0.60
N VAL A 155 10.28 -7.05 -0.27
CA VAL A 155 9.07 -6.24 -0.35
C VAL A 155 8.45 -6.10 1.04
N THR A 156 8.12 -4.88 1.41
CA THR A 156 7.36 -4.57 2.63
C THR A 156 6.14 -3.77 2.23
N ALA A 157 4.95 -4.19 2.66
CA ALA A 157 3.69 -3.51 2.39
C ALA A 157 3.00 -3.11 3.69
N ASP A 158 2.80 -1.81 3.86
CA ASP A 158 2.19 -1.18 5.03
C ASP A 158 0.91 -0.47 4.66
N MET A 159 -0.08 -0.47 5.57
CA MET A 159 -1.32 0.26 5.38
C MET A 159 -1.69 1.15 6.58
N TYR A 160 -2.21 2.33 6.25
CA TYR A 160 -2.89 3.21 7.19
C TYR A 160 -4.24 3.59 6.60
N ALA A 161 -5.31 3.15 7.26
CA ALA A 161 -6.65 3.17 6.71
C ALA A 161 -6.61 2.54 5.31
N ASP A 162 -7.01 3.25 4.28
CA ASP A 162 -6.99 2.86 2.88
C ASP A 162 -5.68 3.17 2.14
N ASP A 163 -4.77 3.94 2.71
CA ASP A 163 -3.49 4.25 2.08
C ASP A 163 -2.54 3.06 2.18
N LEU A 164 -2.09 2.56 1.01
CA LEU A 164 -1.16 1.44 0.90
C LEU A 164 0.21 1.93 0.44
N SER A 165 1.23 1.66 1.25
CA SER A 165 2.64 1.91 0.93
C SER A 165 3.33 0.58 0.62
N ILE A 166 4.00 0.48 -0.52
CA ILE A 166 4.81 -0.67 -0.91
C ILE A 166 6.26 -0.22 -1.05
N ILE A 167 7.14 -0.83 -0.26
CA ILE A 167 8.57 -0.63 -0.27
C ILE A 167 9.22 -1.80 -0.98
N VAL A 168 10.05 -1.53 -1.98
CA VAL A 168 10.85 -2.53 -2.69
C VAL A 168 12.33 -2.18 -2.53
N LYS A 169 13.08 -3.10 -1.94
CA LYS A 169 14.53 -3.02 -1.81
C LYS A 169 15.19 -3.51 -3.10
N GLY A 170 16.16 -2.76 -3.62
CA GLY A 170 16.93 -3.18 -4.80
C GLY A 170 18.33 -2.58 -4.85
N HIS A 171 19.17 -3.11 -5.73
CA HIS A 171 20.50 -2.53 -5.99
C HIS A 171 20.41 -1.35 -6.97
N SER A 172 19.47 -1.41 -7.91
CA SER A 172 19.27 -0.46 -9.00
C SER A 172 17.77 -0.38 -9.37
N ARG A 173 17.39 0.58 -10.22
CA ARG A 173 16.04 0.62 -10.82
C ARG A 173 15.76 -0.62 -11.68
N GLU A 174 16.80 -1.08 -12.37
CA GLU A 174 16.80 -2.26 -13.24
C GLU A 174 16.42 -3.54 -12.46
N ASP A 175 16.76 -3.62 -11.17
CA ASP A 175 16.35 -4.72 -10.28
C ASP A 175 14.99 -4.46 -9.59
N ALA A 176 14.78 -3.24 -9.10
CA ALA A 176 13.63 -2.91 -8.25
C ALA A 176 12.32 -2.73 -9.04
N ILE A 177 12.37 -2.14 -10.24
CA ILE A 177 11.17 -1.85 -11.04
C ILE A 177 10.49 -3.14 -11.53
N PRO A 178 11.21 -4.17 -12.04
CA PRO A 178 10.57 -5.44 -12.38
C PRO A 178 9.90 -6.11 -11.19
N THR A 179 10.56 -6.10 -10.03
CA THR A 179 10.00 -6.63 -8.77
C THR A 179 8.73 -5.87 -8.38
N ALA A 180 8.76 -4.54 -8.44
CA ALA A 180 7.60 -3.70 -8.15
C ALA A 180 6.45 -3.94 -9.12
N ASN A 181 6.71 -4.01 -10.44
CA ASN A 181 5.71 -4.31 -11.46
C ASN A 181 5.04 -5.67 -11.23
N MET A 182 5.82 -6.71 -10.86
CA MET A 182 5.28 -8.01 -10.50
C MET A 182 4.33 -7.91 -9.29
N VAL A 183 4.75 -7.23 -8.22
CA VAL A 183 3.93 -7.03 -7.02
C VAL A 183 2.66 -6.24 -7.33
N LEU A 184 2.78 -5.16 -8.11
CA LEU A 184 1.65 -4.32 -8.54
C LEU A 184 0.67 -5.07 -9.43
N GLN A 185 1.14 -6.02 -10.24
CA GLN A 185 0.27 -6.90 -11.00
C GLN A 185 -0.53 -7.85 -10.08
N LYS A 186 0.10 -8.40 -9.04
CA LYS A 186 -0.57 -9.24 -8.03
C LYS A 186 -1.58 -8.43 -7.22
N LEU A 187 -1.21 -7.22 -6.82
CA LEU A 187 -2.10 -6.26 -6.18
C LEU A 187 -3.32 -5.94 -7.07
N HIS A 188 -3.09 -5.67 -8.35
CA HIS A 188 -4.16 -5.36 -9.30
C HIS A 188 -5.12 -6.54 -9.49
N ALA A 189 -4.60 -7.76 -9.66
CA ALA A 189 -5.44 -8.96 -9.75
C ALA A 189 -6.29 -9.15 -8.50
N TRP A 190 -5.67 -9.06 -7.31
CA TRP A 190 -6.40 -9.16 -6.04
C TRP A 190 -7.46 -8.05 -5.90
N SER A 191 -7.13 -6.83 -6.30
CA SER A 191 -8.02 -5.66 -6.30
C SER A 191 -9.28 -5.89 -7.16
N GLN A 192 -9.13 -6.49 -8.35
CA GLN A 192 -10.25 -6.83 -9.23
C GLN A 192 -11.16 -7.90 -8.62
N GLU A 193 -10.56 -8.95 -8.06
CA GLU A 193 -11.30 -10.05 -7.43
C GLU A 193 -12.07 -9.61 -6.18
N ASN A 194 -11.50 -8.67 -5.41
CA ASN A 194 -12.04 -8.19 -4.14
C ASN A 194 -12.74 -6.83 -4.27
N GLY A 195 -12.97 -6.33 -5.49
CA GLY A 195 -13.74 -5.12 -5.73
C GLY A 195 -13.17 -3.82 -5.13
N LEU A 196 -11.88 -3.79 -4.79
CA LEU A 196 -11.19 -2.63 -4.21
C LEU A 196 -10.35 -1.96 -5.30
N ALA A 197 -10.99 -1.19 -6.19
CA ALA A 197 -10.35 -0.64 -7.39
C ALA A 197 -9.22 0.33 -7.04
N ILE A 198 -8.07 0.16 -7.69
CA ILE A 198 -6.93 1.10 -7.61
C ILE A 198 -7.24 2.35 -8.43
N ASN A 199 -6.77 3.51 -7.96
CA ASN A 199 -6.82 4.78 -8.66
C ASN A 199 -5.42 5.17 -9.19
N PRO A 200 -5.06 4.81 -10.44
CA PRO A 200 -3.70 4.97 -10.91
C PRO A 200 -3.26 6.43 -11.01
N SER A 201 -4.20 7.37 -11.22
CA SER A 201 -3.87 8.80 -11.33
C SER A 201 -3.48 9.44 -10.01
N LYS A 202 -3.73 8.75 -8.89
CA LYS A 202 -3.33 9.18 -7.54
C LYS A 202 -2.23 8.29 -6.96
N CYS A 203 -1.76 7.30 -7.72
CA CYS A 203 -0.63 6.49 -7.31
C CYS A 203 0.67 7.26 -7.59
N GLU A 204 1.60 7.19 -6.64
CA GLU A 204 2.87 7.90 -6.73
C GLU A 204 4.03 6.96 -6.42
N ALA A 205 5.20 7.25 -6.96
CA ALA A 205 6.40 6.48 -6.66
C ALA A 205 7.64 7.36 -6.49
N ALA A 206 8.49 6.96 -5.55
CA ALA A 206 9.72 7.64 -5.21
C ALA A 206 10.89 6.64 -5.10
N TRP A 207 11.96 6.92 -5.82
CA TRP A 207 13.22 6.19 -5.83
C TRP A 207 14.23 6.88 -4.94
N PHE A 208 14.56 6.28 -3.79
CA PHE A 208 15.50 6.82 -2.81
C PHE A 208 16.93 6.36 -3.12
N THR A 209 17.84 7.33 -3.31
CA THR A 209 19.27 7.07 -3.53
C THR A 209 20.15 8.01 -2.71
N LEU A 210 21.33 7.50 -2.35
CA LEU A 210 22.37 8.21 -1.61
C LEU A 210 23.19 9.16 -2.49
N SER A 211 23.32 8.83 -3.77
CA SER A 211 24.17 9.54 -4.73
C SER A 211 23.30 10.13 -5.83
N THR A 212 23.21 11.45 -5.85
CA THR A 212 22.66 12.22 -6.99
C THR A 212 23.70 12.40 -8.11
N HIS A 213 24.90 11.82 -7.96
CA HIS A 213 26.03 12.00 -8.89
C HIS A 213 26.29 10.78 -9.78
N THR A 214 25.50 9.72 -9.63
CA THR A 214 25.54 8.55 -10.51
C THR A 214 24.41 8.69 -11.53
N GLU A 215 24.74 9.00 -12.79
CA GLU A 215 23.75 9.12 -13.88
C GLU A 215 22.84 7.88 -14.00
N SER A 216 23.35 6.70 -13.65
CA SER A 216 22.59 5.44 -13.59
C SER A 216 21.37 5.45 -12.68
N ASP A 217 21.28 6.41 -11.76
CA ASP A 217 20.20 6.48 -10.78
C ASP A 217 19.03 7.34 -11.27
N TYR A 218 19.26 8.13 -12.32
CA TYR A 218 18.24 8.90 -13.01
C TYR A 218 17.77 8.14 -14.25
N ASP A 219 16.45 7.95 -14.33
CA ASP A 219 15.83 7.40 -15.54
C ASP A 219 15.34 8.53 -16.46
N ARG A 220 16.27 9.27 -17.06
CA ARG A 220 15.93 10.40 -17.95
C ARG A 220 15.27 9.95 -19.25
N GLU A 221 15.53 8.71 -19.66
CA GLU A 221 15.06 8.13 -20.91
C GLU A 221 13.79 7.28 -20.73
N GLY A 222 13.31 7.10 -19.49
CA GLY A 222 12.12 6.30 -19.21
C GLY A 222 12.31 4.80 -19.51
N ARG A 223 13.52 4.27 -19.33
CA ARG A 223 13.88 2.87 -19.58
C ARG A 223 13.12 1.89 -18.69
N TRP A 224 12.68 2.33 -17.50
CA TRP A 224 12.08 1.46 -16.50
C TRP A 224 10.68 1.94 -16.11
N PRO A 225 9.65 1.70 -16.94
CA PRO A 225 8.29 2.12 -16.65
C PRO A 225 7.73 1.34 -15.45
N LEU A 226 7.20 2.06 -14.47
CA LEU A 226 6.43 1.50 -13.37
C LEU A 226 4.95 1.57 -13.73
N VAL A 227 4.25 0.43 -13.70
CA VAL A 227 2.87 0.30 -14.19
C VAL A 227 1.95 -0.21 -13.09
N VAL A 228 0.86 0.52 -12.84
CA VAL A 228 -0.20 0.16 -11.89
C VAL A 228 -1.52 0.12 -12.64
N ALA A 229 -2.22 -1.02 -12.58
CA ALA A 229 -3.52 -1.22 -13.25
C ALA A 229 -3.52 -0.83 -14.74
N GLY A 230 -2.42 -1.10 -15.45
CA GLY A 230 -2.26 -0.77 -16.87
C GLY A 230 -1.86 0.68 -17.17
N CYS A 231 -1.73 1.54 -16.16
CA CYS A 231 -1.27 2.92 -16.32
C CYS A 231 0.17 3.07 -15.84
N GLN A 232 1.01 3.75 -16.63
CA GLN A 232 2.35 4.13 -16.19
C GLN A 232 2.26 5.26 -15.15
N ILE A 233 2.96 5.10 -14.04
CA ILE A 233 3.04 6.11 -12.97
C ILE A 233 4.44 6.74 -12.92
N PRO A 234 4.55 8.04 -12.61
CA PRO A 234 5.84 8.72 -12.53
C PRO A 234 6.66 8.22 -11.33
N VAL A 235 7.97 8.03 -11.54
CA VAL A 235 8.92 7.66 -10.47
C VAL A 235 9.89 8.80 -10.22
N MET A 236 9.63 9.58 -9.17
CA MET A 236 10.48 10.68 -8.74
C MET A 236 11.79 10.12 -8.15
N THR A 237 12.93 10.78 -8.40
CA THR A 237 14.20 10.42 -7.74
C THR A 237 14.39 11.32 -6.53
N MET A 238 14.51 10.73 -5.35
CA MET A 238 14.72 11.43 -4.08
C MET A 238 16.15 11.20 -3.59
N GLY A 239 16.92 12.27 -3.49
CA GLY A 239 18.30 12.26 -3.01
C GLY A 239 18.40 12.34 -1.48
N HIS A 240 19.62 12.19 -0.95
CA HIS A 240 19.87 12.23 0.50
C HIS A 240 19.32 13.49 1.19
N ARG A 241 19.44 14.68 0.59
CA ARG A 241 18.99 15.93 1.21
C ARG A 241 17.46 16.04 1.33
N GLU A 242 16.74 15.27 0.51
CA GLU A 242 15.29 15.30 0.42
C GLU A 242 14.61 14.31 1.39
N LEU A 243 15.36 13.47 2.10
CA LEU A 243 14.81 12.62 3.17
C LEU A 243 14.25 13.42 4.36
N ARG A 244 14.72 14.65 4.59
CA ARG A 244 14.06 15.58 5.54
C ARG A 244 12.78 16.17 4.98
N SER A 245 12.70 16.29 3.66
CA SER A 245 11.48 16.64 2.93
C SER A 245 10.57 15.44 2.70
N PHE A 246 11.01 14.21 2.98
CA PHE A 246 10.21 12.99 2.80
C PHE A 246 9.04 12.91 3.78
N SER A 247 9.25 13.35 5.03
CA SER A 247 8.14 13.50 5.97
C SER A 247 7.15 14.56 5.49
N ALA A 248 7.64 15.68 4.94
CA ALA A 248 6.78 16.70 4.34
C ALA A 248 6.11 16.20 3.06
N TRP A 249 6.78 15.40 2.24
CA TRP A 249 6.25 14.80 1.03
C TRP A 249 5.12 13.85 1.39
N ILE A 250 5.31 12.90 2.30
CA ILE A 250 4.20 12.03 2.72
C ILE A 250 3.08 12.84 3.40
N SER A 251 3.40 13.82 4.26
CA SER A 251 2.39 14.67 4.91
C SER A 251 1.63 15.62 3.97
N ILE A 252 2.06 15.81 2.72
CA ILE A 252 1.29 16.54 1.69
C ILE A 252 0.26 15.61 1.04
N HIS A 253 0.49 14.29 1.08
CA HIS A 253 -0.35 13.28 0.42
C HIS A 253 -1.26 12.52 1.41
N ASP A 254 -1.12 12.75 2.72
CA ASP A 254 -2.08 12.36 3.80
C ASP A 254 -3.13 13.47 4.05
#